data_AF-A0A6A0H8F5-F1
#
_entry.id   AF-A0A6A0H8F5-F1
#
_cell.length_a   1.000
_cell.length_b   1.000
_cell.length_c   1.000
_cell.angle_alpha   90.00
_cell.angle_beta   90.00
_cell.angle_gamma   90.00
#
_symmetry.space_group_name_H-M   'P 1'
#
loop_
_entity.id
_entity.type
_entity.pdbx_description
1 polymer ?
#
loop_
_entity_poly.entity_id
_entity_poly.type
_entity_poly.pdbx_seq_one_letter_code
_entity_poly.pdbx_strand_id
1 'polypeptide(L)'
;MASLASHYPINDTFYGLSEVQQQLRKTVFDFAQKEIAPRAAQIDKTDDFPEMRELWLKMGSLGLLGATADADFGGSGMGYFEHAIICEEIGRASGSVGLSYGAHANLCVNQINRSASEDQKRRYLPKVYAKTEQAHKQGLSAFIVERNSPGFSSGHKLDKLGMRGSGTSELVFNDCRVSAENVVGGVNRGAAVLFSGLDLERLMIAAGALG
;
A
#
# COMPACT_ATOMS: atom_id res chain seq x y z
N MET A 1 -3.57 22.28 -22.44
CA MET A 1 -4.12 22.09 -21.09
C MET A 1 -3.81 20.67 -20.67
N ALA A 2 -3.60 20.38 -19.38
CA ALA A 2 -3.63 19.00 -18.90
C ALA A 2 -5.06 18.48 -19.04
N SER A 3 -5.24 17.26 -19.57
CA SER A 3 -6.55 16.61 -19.51
C SER A 3 -6.79 16.13 -18.09
N LEU A 4 -7.92 16.52 -17.49
CA LEU A 4 -8.50 15.74 -16.41
C LEU A 4 -8.88 14.36 -16.96
N ALA A 5 -8.90 13.33 -16.12
CA ALA A 5 -9.39 12.02 -16.54
C ALA A 5 -10.91 12.10 -16.71
N SER A 6 -11.40 11.74 -17.90
CA SER A 6 -12.84 11.64 -18.17
C SER A 6 -13.41 10.41 -17.46
N HIS A 7 -13.95 10.61 -16.26
CA HIS A 7 -14.59 9.56 -15.47
C HIS A 7 -16.11 9.57 -15.65
N TYR A 8 -16.77 8.44 -15.34
CA TYR A 8 -18.21 8.39 -15.18
C TYR A 8 -18.61 8.97 -13.81
N PRO A 9 -19.68 9.79 -13.69
CA PRO A 9 -20.13 10.31 -12.41
C PRO A 9 -20.72 9.19 -11.53
N ILE A 10 -20.19 9.01 -10.33
CA ILE A 10 -20.70 8.03 -9.36
C ILE A 10 -21.89 8.63 -8.62
N ASN A 11 -22.97 7.86 -8.48
CA ASN A 11 -24.11 8.20 -7.64
C ASN A 11 -23.92 7.59 -6.25
N ASP A 12 -23.15 8.25 -5.39
CA ASP A 12 -22.84 7.76 -4.04
C ASP A 12 -24.10 7.52 -3.18
N THR A 13 -25.14 8.32 -3.37
CA THR A 13 -26.45 8.15 -2.70
C THR A 13 -27.12 6.82 -3.10
N PHE A 14 -26.99 6.39 -4.36
CA PHE A 14 -27.50 5.09 -4.82
C PHE A 14 -26.71 3.92 -4.21
N TYR A 15 -25.41 4.10 -3.98
CA TYR A 15 -24.55 3.11 -3.31
C TYR A 15 -24.60 3.19 -1.77
N GLY A 16 -25.41 4.11 -1.21
CA GLY A 16 -25.63 4.21 0.24
C GLY A 16 -24.46 4.78 1.04
N LEU A 17 -23.53 5.50 0.41
CA LEU A 17 -22.40 6.12 1.13
C LEU A 17 -22.92 7.22 2.06
N SER A 18 -22.42 7.22 3.30
CA SER A 18 -22.63 8.31 4.26
C SER A 18 -21.96 9.62 3.80
N GLU A 19 -22.39 10.75 4.35
CA GLU A 19 -21.81 12.07 4.05
C GLU A 19 -20.28 12.12 4.25
N VAL A 20 -19.77 11.41 5.26
CA VAL A 20 -18.32 11.30 5.54
C VAL A 20 -17.61 10.51 4.42
N GLN A 21 -18.21 9.44 3.92
CA GLN A 21 -17.65 8.63 2.82
C GLN A 21 -17.74 9.37 1.48
N GLN A 22 -18.81 10.14 1.24
CA GLN A 22 -18.94 11.04 0.08
C GLN A 22 -17.86 12.13 0.10
N GLN A 23 -17.67 12.77 1.25
CA GLN A 23 -16.64 13.79 1.45
C GLN A 23 -15.23 13.20 1.29
N LEU A 24 -14.98 11.99 1.80
CA LEU A 24 -13.74 11.24 1.57
C LEU A 24 -13.51 10.97 0.08
N ARG A 25 -14.49 10.37 -0.62
CA ARG A 25 -14.40 10.09 -2.06
C ARG A 25 -14.05 11.36 -2.82
N LYS A 26 -14.77 12.45 -2.58
CA LYS A 26 -14.53 13.74 -3.24
C LYS A 26 -13.11 14.26 -2.96
N THR A 27 -12.64 14.22 -1.72
CA THR A 27 -11.30 14.69 -1.36
C THR A 27 -10.20 13.84 -2.01
N VAL A 28 -10.34 12.52 -2.08
CA VAL A 28 -9.37 11.65 -2.78
C VAL A 28 -9.44 11.86 -4.29
N PHE A 29 -10.63 11.98 -4.88
CA PHE A 29 -10.82 12.26 -6.30
C PHE A 29 -10.19 13.61 -6.70
N ASP A 30 -10.51 14.71 -5.99
CA ASP A 30 -9.95 16.04 -6.24
C ASP A 30 -8.41 16.01 -6.18
N PHE A 31 -7.85 15.27 -5.20
CA PHE A 31 -6.41 15.05 -5.06
C PHE A 31 -5.83 14.24 -6.23
N ALA A 32 -6.47 13.12 -6.60
CA ALA A 32 -6.01 12.22 -7.64
C ALA A 32 -6.03 12.87 -9.03
N GLN A 33 -7.08 13.64 -9.35
CA GLN A 33 -7.15 14.43 -10.59
C GLN A 33 -6.10 15.54 -10.66
N LYS A 34 -5.73 16.13 -9.52
CA LYS A 34 -4.73 17.21 -9.46
C LYS A 34 -3.29 16.68 -9.50
N GLU A 35 -3.00 15.63 -8.76
CA GLU A 35 -1.63 15.23 -8.43
C GLU A 35 -1.17 13.93 -9.11
N ILE A 36 -2.10 13.06 -9.54
CA ILE A 36 -1.80 11.73 -10.08
C ILE A 36 -2.10 11.67 -11.58
N ALA A 37 -3.35 11.94 -11.98
CA ALA A 37 -3.82 11.80 -13.36
C ALA A 37 -2.96 12.56 -14.40
N PRO A 38 -2.47 13.79 -14.16
CA PRO A 38 -1.62 14.51 -15.12
C PRO A 38 -0.23 13.88 -15.32
N ARG A 39 0.22 13.03 -14.38
CA ARG A 39 1.52 12.35 -14.42
C ARG A 39 1.42 10.92 -15.00
N ALA A 40 0.25 10.30 -14.87
CA ALA A 40 0.00 8.88 -15.10
C ALA A 40 0.51 8.32 -16.45
N ALA A 41 0.22 9.01 -17.56
CA ALA A 41 0.61 8.56 -18.90
C ALA A 41 2.13 8.64 -19.14
N GLN A 42 2.82 9.59 -18.50
CA GLN A 42 4.28 9.69 -18.57
C GLN A 42 4.94 8.61 -17.71
N ILE A 43 4.44 8.42 -16.49
CA ILE A 43 4.90 7.40 -15.53
C ILE A 43 4.87 5.99 -16.16
N ASP A 44 3.80 5.65 -16.88
CA ASP A 44 3.70 4.35 -17.55
C ASP A 44 4.67 4.25 -18.75
N LYS A 45 4.70 5.29 -19.59
CA LYS A 45 5.57 5.39 -20.78
C LYS A 45 7.06 5.25 -20.47
N THR A 46 7.55 5.83 -19.37
CA THR A 46 8.97 5.75 -19.00
C THR A 46 9.34 4.53 -18.15
N ASP A 47 8.35 3.77 -17.63
CA ASP A 47 8.57 2.81 -16.54
C ASP A 47 9.38 3.44 -15.39
N ASP A 48 9.04 4.67 -14.99
CA ASP A 48 9.67 5.38 -13.87
C ASP A 48 8.70 6.37 -13.23
N PHE A 49 8.94 6.71 -11.95
CA PHE A 49 8.17 7.71 -11.22
C PHE A 49 9.07 8.48 -10.23
N PRO A 50 9.87 9.46 -10.71
CA PRO A 50 10.84 10.15 -9.88
C PRO A 50 10.18 11.01 -8.77
N GLU A 51 8.98 11.52 -8.98
CA GLU A 51 8.23 12.30 -7.99
C GLU A 51 7.43 11.44 -7.00
N MET A 52 7.57 10.11 -7.01
CA MET A 52 6.89 9.19 -6.08
C MET A 52 7.00 9.65 -4.62
N ARG A 53 8.19 10.10 -4.20
CA ARG A 53 8.42 10.62 -2.84
C ARG A 53 7.62 11.89 -2.53
N GLU A 54 7.44 12.78 -3.50
CA GLU A 54 6.60 13.99 -3.35
C GLU A 54 5.14 13.59 -3.13
N LEU A 55 4.63 12.69 -3.99
CA LEU A 55 3.24 12.24 -3.91
C LEU A 55 2.94 11.51 -2.61
N TRP A 56 3.84 10.63 -2.13
CA TRP A 56 3.66 9.92 -0.86
C TRP A 56 3.61 10.88 0.34
N LEU A 57 4.43 11.94 0.35
CA LEU A 57 4.36 12.95 1.41
C LEU A 57 3.01 13.69 1.41
N LYS A 58 2.44 13.99 0.23
CA LYS A 58 1.09 14.56 0.13
C LYS A 58 0.01 13.57 0.60
N MET A 59 0.05 12.31 0.15
CA MET A 59 -0.86 11.24 0.61
C MET A 59 -0.79 11.04 2.12
N GLY A 60 0.40 11.11 2.72
CA GLY A 60 0.61 11.05 4.17
C GLY A 60 -0.02 12.25 4.89
N SER A 61 0.15 13.46 4.37
CA SER A 61 -0.49 14.67 4.94
C SER A 61 -2.03 14.67 4.85
N LEU A 62 -2.61 13.81 4.01
CA LEU A 62 -4.05 13.56 3.89
C LEU A 62 -4.51 12.30 4.66
N GLY A 63 -3.63 11.68 5.46
CA GLY A 63 -3.92 10.46 6.23
C GLY A 63 -3.99 9.15 5.41
N LEU A 64 -3.96 9.24 4.08
CA LEU A 64 -4.26 8.11 3.18
C LEU A 64 -3.31 6.93 3.32
N LEU A 65 -2.01 7.18 3.54
CA LEU A 65 -1.02 6.11 3.72
C LEU A 65 -1.23 5.29 5.00
N GLY A 66 -1.86 5.89 6.01
CA GLY A 66 -2.18 5.29 7.31
C GLY A 66 -3.67 5.00 7.50
N ALA A 67 -4.45 4.90 6.42
CA ALA A 67 -5.92 4.89 6.45
C ALA A 67 -6.50 3.95 7.53
N THR A 68 -6.10 2.68 7.52
CA THR A 68 -6.56 1.62 8.45
C THR A 68 -5.59 1.33 9.60
N ALA A 69 -4.66 2.24 9.89
CA ALA A 69 -3.79 2.13 11.07
C ALA A 69 -4.38 2.86 12.28
N ASP A 70 -4.06 2.42 13.50
CA ASP A 70 -4.64 3.01 14.72
C ASP A 70 -4.12 4.45 14.93
N ALA A 71 -4.99 5.34 15.40
CA ALA A 71 -4.68 6.76 15.59
C ALA A 71 -3.52 6.99 16.59
N ASP A 72 -3.37 6.10 17.58
CA ASP A 72 -2.29 6.14 18.60
C ASP A 72 -0.87 5.95 18.03
N PHE A 73 -0.75 5.60 16.74
CA PHE A 73 0.52 5.51 15.99
C PHE A 73 0.58 6.49 14.80
N GLY A 74 -0.36 7.44 14.71
CA GLY A 74 -0.47 8.39 13.59
C GLY A 74 -1.21 7.85 12.36
N GLY A 75 -1.97 6.75 12.51
CA GLY A 75 -2.93 6.31 11.50
C GLY A 75 -4.21 7.15 11.48
N SER A 76 -5.11 6.89 10.54
CA SER A 76 -6.40 7.59 10.43
C SER A 76 -7.59 6.85 11.04
N GLY A 77 -7.41 5.62 11.52
CA GLY A 77 -8.48 4.85 12.18
C GLY A 77 -9.71 4.54 11.32
N MET A 78 -9.58 4.61 9.99
CA MET A 78 -10.68 4.36 9.04
C MET A 78 -10.94 2.86 8.87
N GLY A 79 -12.13 2.51 8.37
CA GLY A 79 -12.48 1.13 8.02
C GLY A 79 -11.94 0.71 6.65
N TYR A 80 -12.13 -0.58 6.34
CA TYR A 80 -11.75 -1.14 5.02
C TYR A 80 -12.63 -0.63 3.88
N PHE A 81 -13.82 -0.10 4.16
CA PHE A 81 -14.69 0.47 3.14
C PHE A 81 -14.20 1.85 2.68
N GLU A 82 -13.78 2.69 3.64
CA GLU A 82 -13.09 3.95 3.38
C GLU A 82 -11.77 3.70 2.63
N HIS A 83 -11.00 2.68 3.03
CA HIS A 83 -9.79 2.27 2.32
C HIS A 83 -10.10 1.82 0.88
N ALA A 84 -11.19 1.08 0.65
CA ALA A 84 -11.62 0.71 -0.70
C ALA A 84 -11.96 1.94 -1.56
N ILE A 85 -12.65 2.95 -1.02
CA ILE A 85 -12.90 4.23 -1.72
C ILE A 85 -11.57 4.92 -2.09
N ILE A 86 -10.58 4.93 -1.19
CA ILE A 86 -9.26 5.49 -1.47
C ILE A 86 -8.53 4.70 -2.57
N CYS A 87 -8.58 3.37 -2.54
CA CYS A 87 -8.01 2.50 -3.59
C CYS A 87 -8.66 2.74 -4.96
N GLU A 88 -9.99 2.90 -5.01
CA GLU A 88 -10.75 3.15 -6.23
C GLU A 88 -10.31 4.47 -6.91
N GLU A 89 -10.36 5.59 -6.19
CA GLU A 89 -10.07 6.91 -6.77
C GLU A 89 -8.59 7.11 -7.13
N ILE A 90 -7.66 6.44 -6.42
CA ILE A 90 -6.24 6.42 -6.80
C ILE A 90 -6.03 5.52 -8.04
N GLY A 91 -6.67 4.34 -8.09
CA GLY A 91 -6.62 3.43 -9.24
C GLY A 91 -7.06 4.11 -10.54
N ARG A 92 -8.21 4.81 -10.47
CA ARG A 92 -8.80 5.62 -11.55
C ARG A 92 -7.86 6.64 -12.16
N ALA A 93 -7.02 7.26 -11.33
CA ALA A 93 -6.05 8.25 -11.80
C ALA A 93 -4.75 7.61 -12.33
N SER A 94 -4.31 6.48 -11.75
CA SER A 94 -3.26 5.63 -12.33
C SER A 94 -3.19 4.28 -11.62
N GLY A 95 -3.46 3.18 -12.34
CA GLY A 95 -3.30 1.82 -11.81
C GLY A 95 -1.88 1.53 -11.29
N SER A 96 -0.84 2.10 -11.89
CA SER A 96 0.56 1.99 -11.40
C SER A 96 0.72 2.59 -9.99
N VAL A 97 0.05 3.71 -9.73
CA VAL A 97 0.09 4.39 -8.42
C VAL A 97 -0.87 3.71 -7.45
N GLY A 98 -2.05 3.26 -7.90
CA GLY A 98 -3.01 2.48 -7.10
C GLY A 98 -2.41 1.17 -6.58
N LEU A 99 -1.70 0.42 -7.43
CA LEU A 99 -0.98 -0.79 -7.01
C LEU A 99 0.11 -0.46 -5.97
N SER A 100 0.90 0.58 -6.22
CA SER A 100 1.96 1.03 -5.30
C SER A 100 1.39 1.52 -3.96
N TYR A 101 0.23 2.18 -3.98
CA TYR A 101 -0.51 2.62 -2.79
C TYR A 101 -1.08 1.45 -2.00
N GLY A 102 -1.77 0.51 -2.65
CA GLY A 102 -2.34 -0.69 -2.00
C GLY A 102 -1.26 -1.59 -1.39
N ALA A 103 -0.11 -1.72 -2.07
CA ALA A 103 1.08 -2.38 -1.53
C ALA A 103 1.63 -1.70 -0.26
N HIS A 104 1.50 -0.38 -0.15
CA HIS A 104 1.90 0.38 1.03
C HIS A 104 0.85 0.27 2.15
N ALA A 105 -0.31 0.91 1.95
CA ALA A 105 -1.32 1.13 2.98
C ALA A 105 -1.98 -0.17 3.48
N ASN A 106 -2.06 -1.22 2.64
CA ASN A 106 -2.64 -2.51 3.04
C ASN A 106 -1.61 -3.63 3.23
N LEU A 107 -0.74 -3.92 2.25
CA LEU A 107 0.11 -5.12 2.35
C LEU A 107 1.18 -5.06 3.46
N CYS A 108 1.47 -3.89 4.02
CA CYS A 108 2.28 -3.81 5.24
C CYS A 108 1.73 -2.91 6.34
N VAL A 109 1.24 -1.70 6.06
CA VAL A 109 0.75 -0.79 7.13
C VAL A 109 -0.39 -1.43 7.93
N ASN A 110 -1.43 -1.91 7.25
CA ASN A 110 -2.50 -2.70 7.89
C ASN A 110 -1.99 -4.01 8.53
N GLN A 111 -1.05 -4.72 7.89
CA GLN A 111 -0.51 -5.98 8.42
C GLN A 111 0.31 -5.81 9.71
N ILE A 112 1.10 -4.74 9.83
CA ILE A 112 1.76 -4.33 11.08
C ILE A 112 0.71 -3.95 12.11
N ASN A 113 -0.27 -3.12 11.74
CA ASN A 113 -1.32 -2.67 12.65
C ASN A 113 -2.11 -3.84 13.27
N ARG A 114 -2.29 -4.94 12.52
CA ARG A 114 -3.00 -6.16 12.95
C ARG A 114 -2.14 -7.21 13.65
N SER A 115 -0.85 -7.30 13.32
CA SER A 115 -0.01 -8.47 13.66
C SER A 115 1.29 -8.17 14.41
N ALA A 116 1.66 -6.90 14.56
CA ALA A 116 2.88 -6.47 15.22
C ALA A 116 2.61 -6.09 16.70
N SER A 117 3.65 -6.16 17.54
CA SER A 117 3.59 -5.67 18.91
C SER A 117 3.53 -4.14 18.97
N GLU A 118 3.13 -3.59 20.12
CA GLU A 118 3.11 -2.14 20.36
C GLU A 118 4.42 -1.43 20.01
N ASP A 119 5.56 -1.99 20.42
CA ASP A 119 6.88 -1.43 20.13
C ASP A 119 7.22 -1.48 18.63
N GLN A 120 6.84 -2.59 17.96
CA GLN A 120 6.98 -2.72 16.51
C GLN A 120 6.08 -1.71 15.78
N LYS A 121 4.82 -1.51 16.20
CA LYS A 121 3.93 -0.48 15.64
C LYS A 121 4.55 0.91 15.76
N ARG A 122 4.99 1.29 16.97
CA ARG A 122 5.61 2.60 17.26
C ARG A 122 6.90 2.83 16.46
N ARG A 123 7.68 1.78 16.19
CA ARG A 123 8.91 1.85 15.38
C ARG A 123 8.67 1.85 13.87
N TYR A 124 7.66 1.10 13.38
CA TYR A 124 7.56 0.71 11.98
C TYR A 124 6.26 1.08 11.23
N LEU A 125 5.17 1.50 11.89
CA LEU A 125 4.11 2.20 11.15
C LEU A 125 4.62 3.49 10.46
N PRO A 126 5.72 4.12 10.92
CA PRO A 126 6.44 5.12 10.11
C PRO A 126 7.30 4.59 8.94
N LYS A 127 7.72 3.30 8.87
CA LYS A 127 8.75 2.75 7.92
C LYS A 127 8.75 1.19 7.80
N VAL A 128 8.85 0.56 6.61
CA VAL A 128 9.08 -0.92 6.44
C VAL A 128 10.07 -1.28 5.27
N TYR A 129 10.14 -2.40 4.50
CA TYR A 129 9.25 -3.50 4.03
C TYR A 129 10.10 -4.70 3.45
N ALA A 130 9.85 -6.01 3.76
CA ALA A 130 10.23 -7.20 2.91
C ALA A 130 9.77 -8.62 3.44
N LYS A 131 9.98 -9.71 2.66
CA LYS A 131 9.70 -11.15 2.98
C LYS A 131 10.56 -12.15 2.14
N THR A 132 10.91 -13.34 2.68
CA THR A 132 11.31 -14.58 1.95
C THR A 132 10.70 -15.85 2.61
N GLU A 133 11.02 -17.07 2.13
CA GLU A 133 10.41 -18.36 2.54
C GLU A 133 11.51 -19.47 2.73
N GLN A 134 11.29 -20.79 2.95
CA GLN A 134 10.10 -21.66 2.83
C GLN A 134 10.22 -22.95 3.70
N ALA A 135 9.83 -24.12 3.18
CA ALA A 135 10.15 -25.48 3.65
C ALA A 135 9.79 -25.90 5.10
N HIS A 136 8.53 -25.72 5.54
CA HIS A 136 7.73 -26.79 6.16
C HIS A 136 6.27 -26.32 6.32
N LYS A 137 5.27 -27.23 6.22
CA LYS A 137 3.83 -26.90 6.23
C LYS A 137 3.30 -26.24 7.54
N GLN A 138 4.15 -26.03 8.54
CA GLN A 138 3.83 -25.40 9.83
C GLN A 138 4.95 -24.43 10.32
N GLY A 139 5.91 -24.05 9.45
CA GLY A 139 7.15 -23.36 9.86
C GLY A 139 7.33 -21.90 9.41
N LEU A 140 6.31 -21.26 8.82
CA LEU A 140 6.46 -19.90 8.27
C LEU A 140 6.47 -18.84 9.39
N SER A 141 7.42 -17.90 9.33
CA SER A 141 7.49 -16.71 10.19
C SER A 141 7.48 -15.44 9.34
N ALA A 142 6.94 -14.34 9.86
CA ALA A 142 6.97 -13.02 9.23
C ALA A 142 8.00 -12.12 9.92
N PHE A 143 8.64 -11.21 9.18
CA PHE A 143 9.74 -10.38 9.68
C PHE A 143 9.63 -8.94 9.16
N ILE A 144 10.16 -7.98 9.94
CA ILE A 144 10.45 -6.62 9.47
C ILE A 144 11.93 -6.52 9.09
N VAL A 145 12.21 -6.10 7.86
CA VAL A 145 13.57 -5.86 7.35
C VAL A 145 13.67 -4.41 6.88
N GLU A 146 14.75 -3.74 7.26
CA GLU A 146 14.99 -2.34 6.93
C GLU A 146 15.81 -2.25 5.64
N ARG A 147 15.54 -1.25 4.78
CA ARG A 147 16.19 -1.14 3.44
C ARG A 147 17.73 -1.16 3.47
N ASN A 148 18.32 -0.75 4.59
CA ASN A 148 19.77 -0.66 4.77
C ASN A 148 20.35 -1.80 5.63
N SER A 149 19.58 -2.86 5.90
CA SER A 149 20.06 -4.05 6.62
C SER A 149 21.24 -4.71 5.86
N PRO A 150 22.39 -4.96 6.51
CA PRO A 150 23.50 -5.68 5.87
C PRO A 150 23.05 -7.02 5.33
N GLY A 151 23.41 -7.32 4.08
CA GLY A 151 23.01 -8.54 3.37
C GLY A 151 21.67 -8.46 2.63
N PHE A 152 20.89 -7.38 2.78
CA PHE A 152 19.68 -7.14 1.99
C PHE A 152 19.96 -6.25 0.78
N SER A 153 19.37 -6.57 -0.36
CA SER A 153 19.31 -5.68 -1.53
C SER A 153 18.09 -5.96 -2.42
N SER A 154 17.81 -5.05 -3.35
CA SER A 154 16.81 -5.25 -4.41
C SER A 154 17.51 -5.49 -5.75
N GLY A 155 17.00 -6.44 -6.54
CA GLY A 155 17.44 -6.66 -7.92
C GLY A 155 17.01 -5.53 -8.86
N HIS A 156 17.26 -5.73 -10.16
CA HIS A 156 16.81 -4.80 -11.19
C HIS A 156 15.28 -4.71 -11.25
N LYS A 157 14.77 -3.55 -11.69
CA LYS A 157 13.35 -3.36 -11.94
C LYS A 157 12.91 -4.20 -13.15
N LEU A 158 11.75 -4.85 -13.03
CA LEU A 158 11.12 -5.60 -14.11
C LEU A 158 10.46 -4.66 -15.13
N ASP A 159 10.77 -4.86 -16.41
CA ASP A 159 9.98 -4.34 -17.52
C ASP A 159 8.67 -5.16 -17.61
N LYS A 160 7.52 -4.47 -17.64
CA LYS A 160 6.19 -5.07 -17.44
C LYS A 160 5.21 -4.67 -18.53
N LEU A 161 4.28 -5.56 -18.89
CA LEU A 161 3.20 -5.26 -19.84
C LEU A 161 2.34 -4.07 -19.42
N GLY A 162 2.16 -3.86 -18.11
CA GLY A 162 1.41 -2.75 -17.52
C GLY A 162 1.83 -2.53 -16.07
N MET A 163 1.15 -1.62 -15.37
CA MET A 163 1.54 -1.16 -14.03
C MET A 163 2.99 -0.66 -13.99
N ARG A 164 3.47 -0.06 -15.09
CA ARG A 164 4.91 0.21 -15.34
C ARG A 164 5.51 1.14 -14.29
N GLY A 165 4.78 2.17 -13.89
CA GLY A 165 5.17 3.07 -12.79
C GLY A 165 5.37 2.40 -11.44
N SER A 166 4.79 1.21 -11.21
CA SER A 166 5.02 0.44 -10.00
C SER A 166 6.44 -0.15 -10.01
N GLY A 167 7.21 0.18 -8.97
CA GLY A 167 8.48 -0.49 -8.69
C GLY A 167 8.24 -1.97 -8.42
N THR A 168 8.91 -2.85 -9.16
CA THR A 168 8.82 -4.31 -8.96
C THR A 168 10.17 -4.91 -9.31
N SER A 169 10.76 -5.65 -8.38
CA SER A 169 12.08 -6.26 -8.50
C SER A 169 12.15 -7.53 -7.66
N GLU A 170 13.16 -8.35 -7.90
CA GLU A 170 13.62 -9.34 -6.94
C GLU A 170 14.07 -8.68 -5.62
N LEU A 171 13.98 -9.40 -4.51
CA LEU A 171 14.57 -9.05 -3.22
C LEU A 171 15.59 -10.12 -2.82
N VAL A 172 16.84 -9.71 -2.60
CA VAL A 172 17.99 -10.59 -2.39
C VAL A 172 18.42 -10.51 -0.92
N PHE A 173 18.70 -11.69 -0.35
CA PHE A 173 19.10 -11.86 1.04
C PHE A 173 20.35 -12.75 1.11
N ASN A 174 21.52 -12.15 1.25
CA ASN A 174 22.80 -12.84 1.35
C ASN A 174 23.38 -12.61 2.76
N ASP A 175 23.33 -13.64 3.61
CA ASP A 175 23.66 -13.57 5.05
C ASP A 175 22.97 -12.41 5.81
N CYS A 176 21.79 -11.99 5.36
CA CYS A 176 21.04 -10.88 5.95
C CYS A 176 20.59 -11.20 7.39
N ARG A 177 21.17 -10.49 8.37
CA ARG A 177 20.86 -10.66 9.79
C ARG A 177 19.70 -9.77 10.21
N VAL A 178 18.61 -10.40 10.67
CA VAL A 178 17.41 -9.76 11.18
C VAL A 178 17.31 -9.99 12.69
N SER A 179 16.94 -8.97 13.47
CA SER A 179 16.76 -9.10 14.91
C SER A 179 15.54 -9.96 15.25
N ALA A 180 15.61 -10.75 16.33
CA ALA A 180 14.46 -11.50 16.82
C ALA A 180 13.29 -10.57 17.26
N GLU A 181 13.59 -9.31 17.60
CA GLU A 181 12.59 -8.28 17.91
C GLU A 181 11.71 -7.91 16.70
N ASN A 182 12.14 -8.25 15.48
CA ASN A 182 11.44 -7.93 14.23
C ASN A 182 10.53 -9.08 13.75
N VAL A 183 10.36 -10.16 14.51
CA VAL A 183 9.41 -11.24 14.20
C VAL A 183 7.98 -10.75 14.40
N VAL A 184 7.18 -10.75 13.34
CA VAL A 184 5.78 -10.29 13.35
C VAL A 184 4.84 -11.48 13.60
N GLY A 185 3.89 -11.33 14.53
CA GLY A 185 2.92 -12.36 14.92
C GLY A 185 3.50 -13.57 15.68
N GLY A 186 4.83 -13.66 15.83
CA GLY A 186 5.53 -14.75 16.50
C GLY A 186 6.16 -15.79 15.57
N VAL A 187 7.15 -16.53 16.09
CA VAL A 187 7.84 -17.59 15.33
C VAL A 187 6.87 -18.71 14.96
N ASN A 188 6.94 -19.20 13.72
CA ASN A 188 6.03 -20.18 13.11
C ASN A 188 4.56 -19.73 12.99
N ARG A 189 4.26 -18.44 13.17
CA ARG A 189 2.90 -17.86 13.06
C ARG A 189 2.66 -17.09 11.76
N GLY A 190 3.68 -16.93 10.91
CA GLY A 190 3.63 -16.16 9.67
C GLY A 190 2.59 -16.66 8.66
N ALA A 191 2.20 -17.93 8.71
CA ALA A 191 1.08 -18.45 7.91
C ALA A 191 -0.27 -17.80 8.30
N ALA A 192 -0.52 -17.58 9.61
CA ALA A 192 -1.73 -16.90 10.06
C ALA A 192 -1.70 -15.39 9.71
N VAL A 193 -0.53 -14.76 9.80
CA VAL A 193 -0.32 -13.37 9.35
C VAL A 193 -0.61 -13.24 7.84
N LEU A 194 -0.08 -14.16 7.03
CA LEU A 194 -0.29 -14.18 5.58
C LEU A 194 -1.76 -14.40 5.21
N PHE A 195 -2.38 -15.50 5.66
CA PHE A 195 -3.75 -15.83 5.26
C PHE A 195 -4.77 -14.82 5.78
N SER A 196 -4.60 -14.29 6.99
CA SER A 196 -5.50 -13.26 7.50
C SER A 196 -5.36 -11.91 6.78
N GLY A 197 -4.26 -11.66 6.07
CA GLY A 197 -4.07 -10.48 5.23
C GLY A 197 -4.62 -10.63 3.81
N LEU A 198 -4.50 -11.84 3.23
CA LEU A 198 -4.88 -12.13 1.84
C LEU A 198 -6.34 -11.78 1.50
N ASP A 199 -7.27 -11.90 2.45
CA ASP A 199 -8.69 -11.54 2.21
C ASP A 199 -8.91 -10.02 2.16
N LEU A 200 -8.13 -9.24 2.91
CA LEU A 200 -8.16 -7.78 2.86
C LEU A 200 -7.39 -7.25 1.64
N GLU A 201 -6.30 -7.92 1.26
CA GLU A 201 -5.59 -7.71 -0.02
C GLU A 201 -6.52 -7.88 -1.22
N ARG A 202 -7.28 -8.98 -1.28
CA ARG A 202 -8.28 -9.21 -2.35
C ARG A 202 -9.29 -8.07 -2.44
N LEU A 203 -9.78 -7.56 -1.31
CA LEU A 203 -10.71 -6.43 -1.29
C LEU A 203 -10.08 -5.12 -1.82
N MET A 204 -8.85 -4.78 -1.40
CA MET A 204 -8.18 -3.57 -1.87
C MET A 204 -7.77 -3.63 -3.34
N ILE A 205 -7.34 -4.81 -3.83
CA ILE A 205 -7.02 -5.02 -5.24
C ILE A 205 -8.29 -4.99 -6.11
N ALA A 206 -9.41 -5.55 -5.63
CA ALA A 206 -10.70 -5.41 -6.31
C ALA A 206 -11.16 -3.95 -6.39
N ALA A 207 -11.03 -3.19 -5.30
CA ALA A 207 -11.36 -1.75 -5.28
C ALA A 207 -10.48 -0.94 -6.25
N GLY A 208 -9.17 -1.21 -6.28
CA GLY A 208 -8.25 -0.60 -7.26
C GLY A 208 -8.51 -0.99 -8.72
N ALA A 209 -9.34 -2.01 -8.98
CA ALA A 209 -9.79 -2.42 -10.31
C ALA A 209 -11.21 -1.91 -10.67
N LEU A 210 -11.90 -1.24 -9.74
CA LEU A 210 -13.13 -0.48 -10.01
C LEU A 210 -12.86 0.99 -10.41
N GLY A 211 -11.61 1.44 -10.26
CA GLY A 211 -11.14 2.80 -10.54
C GLY A 211 -11.10 3.14 -12.01
#